data_AF-I0A206-F1
#
_entry.id   AF-I0A206-F1
#
_cell.length_a   1.000
_cell.length_b   1.000
_cell.length_c   1.000
_cell.angle_alpha   90.00
_cell.angle_beta   90.00
_cell.angle_gamma   90.00
#
_symmetry.space_group_name_H-M   'P 1'
#
loop_
_entity.id
_entity.type
_entity.pdbx_description
1 polymer ?
#
loop_
_entity_poly.entity_id
_entity_poly.type
_entity_poly.pdbx_seq_one_letter_code
_entity_poly.pdbx_strand_id
1 'polypeptide(L)'
;MYINKKLFDIQITKEAVEIAEKFGISPFMAQRYIMFMGDKEAIEYLISAEKGIEKSFRCNSILVKDCNVVERSLTEKGFILEKTPYLNYAYYIKREPFSIGSTVEHLSGKIYVQGVGSMLASEVLSPVEDDKVVDMAAAPGGKTTHMAQLMKNKGIILSIDINRERIWKLRVNIERLNAKNVYVLRTDALKINGLDEYFDKVMLDAPCTGEGLIVYKKERKFSKGIEDYKKMIPLQISMLKKAFKLLKRGGKILYSTCSIAPEENEYVISQVLNELKDIEILPTRYNGVKGNEGLPEYNDIFFGDELKNCLRLYPNTDKTEGFFLCLMRKK
;
A
#
# COMPACT_ATOMS: atom_id res chain seq x y z
N MET A 1 12.73 -8.75 -20.49
CA MET A 1 13.26 -8.75 -19.12
C MET A 1 13.26 -10.20 -18.64
N TYR A 2 14.40 -10.73 -18.20
CA TYR A 2 14.51 -12.12 -17.76
C TYR A 2 14.36 -12.16 -16.25
N ILE A 3 13.27 -12.76 -15.74
CA ILE A 3 13.09 -12.96 -14.30
C ILE A 3 14.02 -14.09 -13.85
N ASN A 4 14.74 -13.90 -12.73
CA ASN A 4 15.62 -14.93 -12.20
C ASN A 4 14.81 -16.22 -11.92
N LYS A 5 15.13 -17.32 -12.60
CA LYS A 5 14.42 -18.60 -12.43
C LYS A 5 14.45 -19.09 -10.99
N LYS A 6 15.55 -18.85 -10.27
CA LYS A 6 15.70 -19.21 -8.86
C LYS A 6 14.65 -18.54 -7.98
N LEU A 7 14.11 -17.38 -8.37
CA LEU A 7 13.10 -16.66 -7.59
C LEU A 7 11.84 -17.50 -7.30
N PHE A 8 11.50 -18.43 -8.21
CA PHE A 8 10.33 -19.31 -8.09
C PHE A 8 10.70 -20.79 -8.03
N ASP A 9 11.99 -21.12 -7.95
CA ASP A 9 12.47 -22.49 -7.79
C ASP A 9 12.40 -22.85 -6.30
N ILE A 10 11.21 -23.28 -5.88
CA ILE A 10 10.85 -23.49 -4.47
C ILE A 10 10.43 -24.94 -4.29
N GLN A 11 11.18 -25.68 -3.47
CA GLN A 11 10.79 -27.02 -3.05
C GLN A 11 9.81 -26.95 -1.89
N ILE A 12 8.66 -27.61 -2.04
CA ILE A 12 7.61 -27.67 -1.03
C ILE A 12 7.99 -28.74 0.00
N THR A 13 8.17 -28.33 1.25
CA THR A 13 8.47 -29.25 2.36
C THR A 13 7.20 -29.89 2.91
N LYS A 14 7.37 -30.92 3.75
CA LYS A 14 6.24 -31.59 4.40
C LYS A 14 5.51 -30.64 5.35
N GLU A 15 6.27 -29.82 6.07
CA GLU A 15 5.75 -28.80 7.00
C GLU A 15 4.86 -27.79 6.27
N ALA A 16 5.26 -27.35 5.07
CA ALA A 16 4.45 -26.46 4.25
C ALA A 16 3.13 -27.12 3.79
N VAL A 17 3.14 -28.43 3.51
CA VAL A 17 1.90 -29.18 3.19
C VAL A 17 0.99 -29.25 4.41
N GLU A 18 1.53 -29.55 5.60
CA GLU A 18 0.74 -29.61 6.84
C GLU A 18 0.11 -28.24 7.19
N ILE A 19 0.88 -27.14 7.04
CA ILE A 19 0.36 -25.78 7.20
C ILE A 19 -0.72 -25.47 6.16
N ALA A 20 -0.50 -25.87 4.90
CA ALA A 20 -1.43 -25.66 3.81
C ALA A 20 -2.78 -26.33 4.04
N GLU A 21 -2.78 -27.58 4.49
CA GLU A 21 -3.98 -28.33 4.85
C GLU A 21 -4.70 -27.67 6.04
N LYS A 22 -3.95 -27.28 7.08
CA LYS A 22 -4.52 -26.69 8.30
C LYS A 22 -5.23 -25.36 8.06
N PHE A 23 -4.66 -24.48 7.24
CA PHE A 23 -5.16 -23.12 7.04
C PHE A 23 -5.92 -22.93 5.71
N GLY A 24 -6.05 -24.00 4.93
CA GLY A 24 -6.65 -23.94 3.59
C GLY A 24 -5.96 -22.89 2.73
N ILE A 25 -4.66 -23.07 2.49
CA ILE A 25 -3.85 -22.21 1.62
C ILE A 25 -3.06 -23.09 0.64
N SER A 26 -2.64 -22.55 -0.51
CA SER A 26 -1.78 -23.34 -1.41
C SER A 26 -0.45 -23.73 -0.73
N PRO A 27 0.04 -24.98 -0.93
CA PRO A 27 1.34 -25.40 -0.41
C PRO A 27 2.50 -24.51 -0.87
N PHE A 28 2.40 -23.99 -2.09
CA PHE A 28 3.36 -23.02 -2.63
C PHE A 28 3.42 -21.73 -1.79
N MET A 29 2.27 -21.16 -1.42
CA MET A 29 2.24 -19.94 -0.59
C MET A 29 2.69 -20.24 0.85
N ALA A 30 2.28 -21.37 1.42
CA ALA A 30 2.74 -21.79 2.75
C ALA A 30 4.27 -21.92 2.79
N GLN A 31 4.87 -22.57 1.80
CA GLN A 31 6.32 -22.69 1.67
C GLN A 31 6.99 -21.32 1.57
N ARG A 32 6.46 -20.41 0.75
CA ARG A 32 6.98 -19.04 0.65
C ARG A 32 6.98 -18.33 1.99
N TYR A 33 5.88 -18.39 2.74
CA TYR A 33 5.77 -17.74 4.04
C TYR A 33 6.80 -18.28 5.03
N ILE A 34 6.97 -19.59 5.07
CA ILE A 34 8.03 -20.23 5.87
C ILE A 34 9.40 -19.66 5.49
N MET A 35 9.72 -19.55 4.20
CA MET A 35 11.03 -19.12 3.74
C MET A 35 11.41 -17.69 4.15
N PHE A 36 10.45 -16.74 4.18
CA PHE A 36 10.77 -15.33 4.46
C PHE A 36 10.27 -14.81 5.81
N MET A 37 9.40 -15.54 6.51
CA MET A 37 8.96 -15.20 7.88
C MET A 37 9.56 -16.15 8.92
N GLY A 38 9.84 -17.40 8.56
CA GLY A 38 10.06 -18.51 9.49
C GLY A 38 8.75 -19.22 9.85
N ASP A 39 8.86 -20.47 10.32
CA ASP A 39 7.70 -21.33 10.59
C ASP A 39 6.71 -20.73 11.58
N LYS A 40 7.22 -20.24 12.70
CA LYS A 40 6.41 -19.72 13.80
C LYS A 40 5.65 -18.47 13.37
N GLU A 41 6.36 -17.51 12.80
CA GLU A 41 5.81 -16.24 12.33
C GLU A 41 4.83 -16.46 11.16
N ALA A 42 5.09 -17.41 10.26
CA ALA A 42 4.16 -17.78 9.19
C ALA A 42 2.84 -18.33 9.75
N ILE A 43 2.90 -19.19 10.77
CA ILE A 43 1.70 -19.72 11.45
C ILE A 43 0.96 -18.59 12.17
N GLU A 44 1.65 -17.71 12.90
CA GLU A 44 1.03 -16.56 13.58
C GLU A 44 0.37 -15.59 12.59
N TYR A 45 1.01 -15.34 11.45
CA TYR A 45 0.45 -14.56 10.34
C TYR A 45 -0.85 -15.19 9.84
N LEU A 46 -0.86 -16.50 9.56
CA LEU A 46 -2.04 -17.20 9.06
C LEU A 46 -3.19 -17.24 10.07
N ILE A 47 -2.89 -17.42 11.36
CA ILE A 47 -3.89 -17.32 12.44
C ILE A 47 -4.52 -15.92 12.47
N SER A 48 -3.71 -14.86 12.38
CA SER A 48 -4.22 -13.49 12.33
C SER A 48 -5.01 -13.22 11.05
N ALA A 49 -4.55 -13.76 9.92
CA ALA A 49 -5.24 -13.65 8.65
C ALA A 49 -6.64 -14.30 8.66
N GLU A 50 -6.80 -15.41 9.40
CA GLU A 50 -8.11 -16.06 9.59
C GLU A 50 -9.08 -15.27 10.45
N LYS A 51 -8.54 -14.67 11.53
CA LYS A 51 -9.30 -13.80 12.43
C LYS A 51 -9.76 -12.52 11.71
N GLY A 52 -8.97 -12.08 10.73
CA GLY A 52 -9.17 -10.82 10.03
C GLY A 52 -8.71 -9.63 10.87
N ILE A 53 -8.82 -8.45 10.29
CA ILE A 53 -8.46 -7.19 10.94
C ILE A 53 -9.65 -6.25 11.01
N GLU A 54 -9.62 -5.39 12.01
CA GLU A 54 -10.66 -4.39 12.24
C GLU A 54 -10.70 -3.39 11.09
N LYS A 55 -11.91 -3.02 10.66
CA LYS A 55 -12.08 -1.92 9.71
C LYS A 55 -11.56 -0.63 10.34
N SER A 56 -11.01 0.23 9.50
CA SER A 56 -10.50 1.53 9.93
C SER A 56 -10.98 2.65 9.03
N PHE A 57 -10.99 3.86 9.57
CA PHE A 57 -11.27 5.08 8.81
C PHE A 57 -10.35 6.21 9.26
N ARG A 58 -10.16 7.19 8.38
CA ARG A 58 -9.55 8.47 8.71
C ARG A 58 -10.59 9.59 8.67
N CYS A 59 -10.44 10.56 9.57
CA CYS A 59 -11.11 11.85 9.48
C CYS A 59 -10.50 12.69 8.36
N ASN A 60 -11.38 13.40 7.65
CA ASN A 60 -11.00 14.34 6.61
C ASN A 60 -10.79 15.75 7.19
N SER A 61 -9.53 16.14 7.38
CA SER A 61 -9.21 17.45 7.96
C SER A 61 -9.53 18.66 7.05
N ILE A 62 -9.87 18.44 5.77
CA ILE A 62 -10.38 19.50 4.88
C ILE A 62 -11.77 19.96 5.35
N LEU A 63 -12.61 19.03 5.82
CA LEU A 63 -14.00 19.29 6.19
C LEU A 63 -14.23 19.35 7.71
N VAL A 64 -13.34 18.74 8.48
CA VAL A 64 -13.47 18.59 9.93
C VAL A 64 -12.21 19.09 10.62
N LYS A 65 -12.32 20.19 11.39
CA LYS A 65 -11.19 20.73 12.15
C LYS A 65 -10.79 19.85 13.34
N ASP A 66 -11.79 19.30 14.05
CA ASP A 66 -11.59 18.43 15.20
C ASP A 66 -12.27 17.08 14.97
N CYS A 67 -11.44 16.04 14.82
CA CYS A 67 -11.90 14.68 14.58
C CYS A 67 -12.63 14.07 15.79
N ASN A 68 -12.46 14.61 17.01
CA ASN A 68 -13.22 14.15 18.18
C ASN A 68 -14.73 14.41 18.01
N VAL A 69 -15.13 15.41 17.19
CA VAL A 69 -16.55 15.66 16.88
C VAL A 69 -17.15 14.50 16.08
N VAL A 70 -16.38 13.96 15.13
CA VAL A 70 -16.78 12.79 14.34
C VAL A 70 -16.84 11.54 15.22
N GLU A 71 -15.84 11.35 16.08
CA GLU A 71 -15.82 10.25 17.05
C GLU A 71 -17.08 10.26 17.92
N ARG A 72 -17.40 11.37 18.59
CA ARG A 72 -18.59 11.50 19.45
C ARG A 72 -19.87 11.18 18.68
N SER A 73 -20.05 11.77 17.50
CA SER A 73 -21.23 11.55 16.66
C SER A 73 -21.42 10.07 16.27
N LEU A 74 -20.32 9.35 16.01
CA LEU A 74 -20.38 7.91 15.72
C LEU A 74 -20.63 7.09 17.00
N THR A 75 -20.04 7.47 18.14
CA THR A 75 -20.29 6.79 19.42
C THR A 75 -21.75 6.91 19.88
N GLU A 76 -22.37 8.08 19.69
CA GLU A 76 -23.81 8.28 19.95
C GLU A 76 -24.70 7.37 19.09
N LYS A 77 -24.22 6.97 17.90
CA LYS A 77 -24.88 6.00 17.00
C LYS A 77 -24.56 4.54 17.34
N GLY A 78 -23.84 4.30 18.45
CA GLY A 78 -23.51 2.96 18.95
C GLY A 78 -22.23 2.34 18.40
N PHE A 79 -21.41 3.10 17.66
CA PHE A 79 -20.08 2.62 17.26
C PHE A 79 -19.12 2.61 18.45
N ILE A 80 -18.28 1.58 18.52
CA ILE A 80 -17.14 1.56 19.46
C ILE A 80 -15.88 1.76 18.63
N LEU A 81 -15.15 2.83 18.93
CA LEU A 81 -13.98 3.28 18.19
C LEU A 81 -12.74 3.24 19.08
N GLU A 82 -11.60 2.89 18.50
CA GLU A 82 -10.29 2.96 19.15
C GLU A 82 -9.36 3.79 18.26
N LYS A 83 -8.71 4.81 18.81
CA LYS A 83 -7.71 5.59 18.06
C LYS A 83 -6.55 4.70 17.64
N THR A 84 -6.04 4.92 16.43
CA THR A 84 -4.78 4.26 16.04
C THR A 84 -3.63 4.83 16.87
N PRO A 85 -2.59 4.03 17.18
CA PRO A 85 -1.52 4.47 18.07
C PRO A 85 -0.58 5.51 17.44
N TYR A 86 -0.61 5.69 16.11
CA TYR A 86 0.32 6.55 15.38
C TYR A 86 -0.36 7.60 14.49
N LEU A 87 -1.65 7.48 14.15
CA LEU A 87 -2.39 8.51 13.40
C LEU A 87 -3.55 9.06 14.23
N ASN A 88 -3.38 10.28 14.76
CA ASN A 88 -4.36 10.92 15.65
C ASN A 88 -5.72 11.22 15.00
N TYR A 89 -5.80 11.17 13.66
CA TYR A 89 -7.02 11.38 12.90
C TYR A 89 -7.64 10.06 12.38
N ALA A 90 -7.11 8.89 12.79
CA ALA A 90 -7.60 7.59 12.35
C ALA A 90 -8.07 6.71 13.51
N TYR A 91 -9.05 5.85 13.22
CA TYR A 91 -9.70 4.98 14.19
C TYR A 91 -9.88 3.58 13.63
N TYR A 92 -9.72 2.59 14.50
CA TYR A 92 -10.24 1.24 14.34
C TYR A 92 -11.69 1.19 14.81
N ILE A 93 -12.52 0.44 14.07
CA ILE A 93 -13.93 0.20 14.40
C ILE A 93 -14.02 -1.14 15.13
N LYS A 94 -14.14 -1.10 16.46
CA LYS A 94 -14.29 -2.30 17.30
C LYS A 94 -15.69 -2.88 17.25
N ARG A 95 -16.69 -2.01 17.10
CA ARG A 95 -18.09 -2.40 16.92
C ARG A 95 -18.75 -1.52 15.88
N GLU A 96 -19.31 -2.17 14.86
CA GLU A 96 -20.04 -1.55 13.75
C GLU A 96 -21.52 -1.96 13.85
N PRO A 97 -22.39 -1.16 14.52
CA PRO A 97 -23.81 -1.51 14.70
C PRO A 97 -24.57 -1.56 13.37
N PHE A 98 -24.13 -0.76 12.39
CA PHE A 98 -24.58 -0.76 11.01
C PHE A 98 -23.44 -0.24 10.13
N SER A 99 -23.55 -0.38 8.80
CA SER A 99 -22.45 -0.06 7.89
C SER A 99 -21.93 1.36 8.06
N ILE A 100 -20.63 1.52 8.35
CA ILE A 100 -19.96 2.83 8.44
C ILE A 100 -20.13 3.64 7.16
N GLY A 101 -20.22 2.97 6.00
CA GLY A 101 -20.44 3.59 4.69
C GLY A 101 -21.82 4.24 4.52
N SER A 102 -22.79 3.88 5.36
CA SER A 102 -24.14 4.45 5.35
C SER A 102 -24.32 5.63 6.31
N THR A 103 -23.28 5.98 7.08
CA THR A 103 -23.32 7.09 8.02
C THR A 103 -23.32 8.44 7.32
N VAL A 104 -23.93 9.44 7.95
CA VAL A 104 -23.88 10.84 7.47
C VAL A 104 -22.43 11.32 7.36
N GLU A 105 -21.57 10.93 8.29
CA GLU A 105 -20.14 11.25 8.31
C GLU A 105 -19.42 10.74 7.05
N HIS A 106 -19.72 9.51 6.63
CA HIS A 106 -19.18 8.96 5.40
C HIS A 106 -19.76 9.67 4.18
N LEU A 107 -21.08 9.76 4.09
CA LEU A 107 -21.77 10.34 2.93
C LEU A 107 -21.41 11.81 2.70
N SER A 108 -21.23 12.58 3.78
CA SER A 108 -20.81 13.99 3.73
C SER A 108 -19.29 14.18 3.64
N GLY A 109 -18.53 13.11 3.43
CA GLY A 109 -17.07 13.16 3.23
C GLY A 109 -16.22 13.51 4.46
N LYS A 110 -16.82 13.52 5.67
CA LYS A 110 -16.09 13.79 6.92
C LYS A 110 -15.13 12.67 7.28
N ILE A 111 -15.39 11.46 6.78
CA ILE A 111 -14.51 10.31 6.93
C ILE A 111 -14.26 9.57 5.61
N TYR A 112 -13.14 8.85 5.57
CA TYR A 112 -12.83 7.89 4.52
C TYR A 112 -12.41 6.56 5.13
N VAL A 113 -13.10 5.49 4.73
CA VAL A 113 -12.81 4.12 5.18
C VAL A 113 -11.65 3.59 4.33
N GLN A 114 -10.55 3.24 4.97
CA GLN A 114 -9.39 2.62 4.33
C GLN A 114 -8.52 1.92 5.36
N GLY A 115 -7.72 0.96 4.92
CA GLY A 115 -6.72 0.30 5.74
C GLY A 115 -5.66 1.28 6.24
N VAL A 116 -5.13 1.01 7.44
CA VAL A 116 -4.12 1.86 8.06
C VAL A 116 -2.78 1.79 7.29
N GLY A 117 -2.44 0.66 6.68
CA GLY A 117 -1.27 0.56 5.79
C GLY A 117 -1.35 1.54 4.61
N SER A 118 -2.53 1.67 4.02
CA SER A 118 -2.79 2.68 2.99
C SER A 118 -2.74 4.14 3.51
N MET A 119 -3.08 4.39 4.78
CA MET A 119 -2.89 5.73 5.38
C MET A 119 -1.40 6.03 5.54
N LEU A 120 -0.65 5.08 6.08
CA LEU A 120 0.80 5.19 6.28
C LEU A 120 1.55 5.48 4.99
N ALA A 121 1.09 4.94 3.85
CA ALA A 121 1.70 5.27 2.57
C ALA A 121 1.72 6.78 2.30
N SER A 122 0.58 7.46 2.45
CA SER A 122 0.53 8.90 2.16
C SER A 122 1.33 9.72 3.18
N GLU A 123 1.34 9.26 4.44
CA GLU A 123 2.15 9.85 5.51
C GLU A 123 3.65 9.72 5.25
N VAL A 124 4.13 8.54 4.86
CA VAL A 124 5.55 8.29 4.56
C VAL A 124 6.02 9.12 3.36
N LEU A 125 5.20 9.26 2.32
CA LEU A 125 5.53 10.14 1.19
C LEU A 125 5.62 11.61 1.63
N SER A 126 4.85 11.98 2.67
CA SER A 126 4.85 13.31 3.31
C SER A 126 4.74 14.48 2.32
N PRO A 127 3.73 14.54 1.42
CA PRO A 127 3.57 15.68 0.53
C PRO A 127 3.28 16.98 1.30
N VAL A 128 3.86 18.09 0.86
CA VAL A 128 3.68 19.43 1.44
C VAL A 128 2.86 20.31 0.51
N GLU A 129 2.38 21.44 1.02
CA GLU A 129 1.35 22.28 0.40
C GLU A 129 1.61 22.64 -1.07
N ASP A 130 2.84 22.95 -1.48
CA ASP A 130 3.13 23.42 -2.86
C ASP A 130 3.75 22.35 -3.77
N ASP A 131 3.80 21.09 -3.32
CA ASP A 131 4.35 20.00 -4.12
C ASP A 131 3.53 19.76 -5.39
N LYS A 132 4.21 19.35 -6.45
CA LYS A 132 3.62 18.66 -7.59
C LYS A 132 3.75 17.16 -7.38
N VAL A 133 2.62 16.51 -7.15
CA VAL A 133 2.54 15.07 -6.87
C VAL A 133 1.88 14.34 -8.04
N VAL A 134 2.36 13.14 -8.37
CA VAL A 134 1.66 12.22 -9.27
C VAL A 134 1.35 10.91 -8.57
N ASP A 135 0.10 10.46 -8.69
CA ASP A 135 -0.38 9.15 -8.25
C ASP A 135 -0.60 8.28 -9.50
N MET A 136 0.29 7.31 -9.73
CA MET A 136 0.36 6.57 -10.98
C MET A 136 -0.67 5.43 -11.09
N ALA A 137 -1.36 5.09 -10.00
CA ALA A 137 -2.37 4.03 -9.94
C ALA A 137 -3.47 4.41 -8.92
N ALA A 138 -4.08 5.56 -9.17
CA ALA A 138 -4.79 6.33 -8.15
C ALA A 138 -6.12 5.73 -7.68
N ALA A 139 -6.84 5.00 -8.53
CA ALA A 139 -8.20 4.61 -8.17
C ALA A 139 -8.20 3.52 -7.09
N PRO A 140 -9.12 3.52 -6.12
CA PRO A 140 -10.33 4.34 -6.02
C PRO A 140 -10.13 5.72 -5.35
N GLY A 141 -8.91 6.17 -5.08
CA GLY A 141 -8.61 7.53 -4.63
C GLY A 141 -8.34 7.72 -3.15
N GLY A 142 -8.24 6.65 -2.37
CA GLY A 142 -7.98 6.77 -0.92
C GLY A 142 -6.65 7.46 -0.60
N LYS A 143 -5.56 7.06 -1.28
CA LYS A 143 -4.24 7.68 -1.13
C LYS A 143 -4.21 9.09 -1.73
N THR A 144 -4.70 9.25 -2.97
CA THR A 144 -4.87 10.55 -3.64
C THR A 144 -5.53 11.60 -2.73
N THR A 145 -6.68 11.28 -2.15
CA THR A 145 -7.43 12.22 -1.32
C THR A 145 -6.80 12.43 0.06
N HIS A 146 -5.96 11.49 0.53
CA HIS A 146 -5.11 11.71 1.71
C HIS A 146 -4.04 12.74 1.40
N MET A 147 -3.37 12.59 0.26
CA MET A 147 -2.33 13.54 -0.15
C MET A 147 -2.95 14.94 -0.31
N ALA A 148 -4.16 15.05 -0.88
CA ALA A 148 -4.89 16.32 -0.94
C ALA A 148 -5.14 16.93 0.45
N GLN A 149 -5.48 16.09 1.44
CA GLN A 149 -5.65 16.48 2.83
C GLN A 149 -4.34 16.98 3.45
N LEU A 150 -3.23 16.27 3.25
CA LEU A 150 -1.90 16.66 3.76
C LEU A 150 -1.38 17.95 3.14
N MET A 151 -1.64 18.14 1.85
CA MET A 151 -1.32 19.35 1.10
C MET A 151 -2.31 20.49 1.35
N LYS A 152 -3.31 20.31 2.23
CA LYS A 152 -4.37 21.29 2.54
C LYS A 152 -5.01 21.89 1.29
N ASN A 153 -5.27 21.07 0.28
CA ASN A 153 -5.82 21.47 -1.02
C ASN A 153 -4.98 22.52 -1.79
N LYS A 154 -3.67 22.62 -1.53
CA LYS A 154 -2.73 23.46 -2.30
C LYS A 154 -1.86 22.61 -3.23
N GLY A 155 -1.05 23.23 -4.08
CA GLY A 155 -0.20 22.49 -5.02
C GLY A 155 -1.02 21.73 -6.06
N ILE A 156 -0.48 20.65 -6.60
CA ILE A 156 -1.12 19.88 -7.69
C ILE A 156 -0.92 18.38 -7.45
N ILE A 157 -2.00 17.60 -7.58
CA ILE A 157 -1.95 16.14 -7.62
C ILE A 157 -2.49 15.67 -8.98
N LEU A 158 -1.66 15.01 -9.78
CA LEU A 158 -2.09 14.32 -11.00
C LEU A 158 -2.39 12.85 -10.66
N SER A 159 -3.64 12.43 -10.80
CA SER A 159 -4.10 11.07 -10.51
C SER A 159 -4.42 10.30 -11.77
N ILE A 160 -3.67 9.22 -12.01
CA ILE A 160 -3.78 8.40 -13.20
C ILE A 160 -4.32 7.02 -12.85
N ASP A 161 -5.25 6.53 -13.67
CA ASP A 161 -5.64 5.13 -13.70
C ASP A 161 -6.04 4.74 -15.13
N ILE A 162 -5.88 3.47 -15.49
CA ILE A 162 -6.24 2.96 -16.81
C ILE A 162 -7.71 2.52 -16.86
N ASN A 163 -8.26 2.10 -15.72
CA ASN A 163 -9.57 1.46 -15.64
C ASN A 163 -10.68 2.51 -15.56
N ARG A 164 -11.52 2.55 -16.61
CA ARG A 164 -12.63 3.51 -16.75
C ARG A 164 -13.62 3.47 -15.59
N GLU A 165 -13.98 2.28 -15.12
CA GLU A 165 -14.96 2.11 -14.03
C GLU A 165 -14.39 2.55 -12.69
N ARG A 166 -13.12 2.23 -12.42
CA ARG A 166 -12.45 2.65 -11.19
C ARG A 166 -12.25 4.17 -11.14
N ILE A 167 -12.03 4.82 -12.28
CA ILE A 167 -11.97 6.30 -12.36
C ILE A 167 -13.27 6.95 -11.92
N TRP A 168 -14.42 6.34 -12.20
CA TRP A 168 -15.68 6.87 -11.70
C TRP A 168 -15.69 6.95 -10.17
N LYS A 169 -15.25 5.88 -9.50
CA LYS A 169 -15.12 5.84 -8.04
C LYS A 169 -14.11 6.87 -7.52
N LEU A 170 -12.99 7.05 -8.22
CA LEU A 170 -11.99 8.07 -7.92
C LEU A 170 -12.61 9.47 -7.95
N ARG A 171 -13.31 9.83 -9.04
CA ARG A 171 -13.97 11.14 -9.18
C ARG A 171 -15.01 11.38 -8.09
N VAL A 172 -15.87 10.39 -7.82
CA VAL A 172 -16.87 10.48 -6.76
C VAL A 172 -16.21 10.71 -5.40
N ASN A 173 -15.11 10.02 -5.10
CA ASN A 173 -14.39 10.21 -3.84
C ASN A 173 -13.69 11.57 -3.75
N ILE A 174 -13.13 12.07 -4.84
CA ILE A 174 -12.51 13.41 -4.90
C ILE A 174 -13.55 14.48 -4.56
N GLU A 175 -14.71 14.44 -5.23
CA GLU A 175 -15.81 15.39 -5.00
C GLU A 175 -16.35 15.26 -3.57
N ARG A 176 -16.69 14.04 -3.14
CA ARG A 176 -17.24 13.78 -1.80
C ARG A 176 -16.29 14.25 -0.69
N LEU A 177 -14.99 14.03 -0.84
CA LEU A 177 -13.98 14.44 0.15
C LEU A 177 -13.49 15.88 -0.03
N ASN A 178 -14.03 16.63 -1.00
CA ASN A 178 -13.68 18.02 -1.27
C ASN A 178 -12.17 18.21 -1.55
N ALA A 179 -11.56 17.26 -2.29
CA ALA A 179 -10.17 17.32 -2.72
C ALA A 179 -10.06 18.18 -3.99
N LYS A 180 -9.65 19.44 -3.86
CA LYS A 180 -9.76 20.46 -4.92
C LYS A 180 -8.52 20.58 -5.82
N ASN A 181 -7.38 20.10 -5.35
CA ASN A 181 -6.09 20.19 -6.05
C ASN A 181 -5.78 18.94 -6.89
N VAL A 182 -6.79 18.12 -7.22
CA VAL A 182 -6.62 16.83 -7.90
C VAL A 182 -7.08 16.90 -9.35
N TYR A 183 -6.20 16.50 -10.27
CA TYR A 183 -6.48 16.36 -11.69
C TYR A 183 -6.50 14.89 -12.06
N VAL A 184 -7.60 14.42 -12.65
CA VAL A 184 -7.76 13.00 -13.01
C VAL A 184 -7.48 12.79 -14.49
N LEU A 185 -6.55 11.89 -14.81
CA LEU A 185 -6.21 11.50 -16.17
C LEU A 185 -6.45 10.01 -16.38
N ARG A 186 -7.36 9.66 -17.31
CA ARG A 186 -7.52 8.28 -17.75
C ARG A 186 -6.47 7.94 -18.80
N THR A 187 -5.42 7.25 -18.41
CA THR A 187 -4.42 6.74 -19.35
C THR A 187 -3.63 5.59 -18.73
N ASP A 188 -2.85 4.92 -19.55
CA ASP A 188 -1.77 4.07 -19.06
C ASP A 188 -0.64 4.98 -18.54
N ALA A 189 -0.27 4.84 -17.26
CA ALA A 189 0.77 5.64 -16.64
C ALA A 189 2.13 5.52 -17.36
N LEU A 190 2.40 4.40 -18.04
CA LEU A 190 3.59 4.21 -18.86
C LEU A 190 3.61 5.10 -20.11
N LYS A 191 2.44 5.54 -20.60
CA LYS A 191 2.29 6.35 -21.81
C LYS A 191 2.32 7.86 -21.55
N ILE A 192 2.48 8.29 -20.30
CA ILE A 192 2.60 9.72 -19.98
C ILE A 192 3.89 10.25 -20.59
N ASN A 193 3.83 11.32 -21.36
CA ASN A 193 5.02 11.95 -21.97
C ASN A 193 4.95 13.46 -21.77
N GLY A 194 6.10 14.14 -21.88
CA GLY A 194 6.18 15.61 -21.73
C GLY A 194 6.11 16.12 -20.29
N LEU A 195 6.20 15.22 -19.30
CA LEU A 195 6.24 15.54 -17.86
C LEU A 195 7.48 14.93 -17.18
N ASP A 196 8.55 14.78 -17.94
CA ASP A 196 9.83 14.28 -17.43
C ASP A 196 10.39 15.31 -16.44
N GLU A 197 10.88 14.84 -15.29
CA GLU A 197 11.40 15.68 -14.21
C GLU A 197 10.47 16.82 -13.77
N TYR A 198 9.15 16.58 -13.76
CA TYR A 198 8.16 17.60 -13.42
C TYR A 198 7.66 17.53 -11.98
N PHE A 199 7.65 16.33 -11.39
CA PHE A 199 7.03 16.10 -10.08
C PHE A 199 8.06 16.11 -8.95
N ASP A 200 7.68 16.72 -7.83
CA ASP A 200 8.45 16.73 -6.58
C ASP A 200 8.31 15.39 -5.85
N LYS A 201 7.13 14.77 -5.96
CA LYS A 201 6.79 13.49 -5.34
C LYS A 201 5.99 12.57 -6.27
N VAL A 202 6.26 11.27 -6.19
CA VAL A 202 5.50 10.24 -6.91
C VAL A 202 4.97 9.22 -5.91
N MET A 203 3.66 8.98 -5.93
CA MET A 203 3.01 7.83 -5.30
C MET A 203 2.85 6.73 -6.36
N LEU A 204 3.49 5.58 -6.12
CA LEU A 204 3.33 4.38 -6.93
C LEU A 204 2.79 3.25 -6.03
N ASP A 205 1.47 3.24 -5.84
CA ASP A 205 0.75 2.10 -5.27
C ASP A 205 0.56 1.04 -6.36
N ALA A 206 1.58 0.22 -6.54
CA ALA A 206 1.73 -0.62 -7.71
C ALA A 206 0.59 -1.67 -7.82
N PRO A 207 0.07 -1.91 -9.03
CA PRO A 207 -0.81 -3.05 -9.26
C PRO A 207 -0.05 -4.33 -8.92
N CYS A 208 -0.60 -5.13 -8.01
CA CYS A 208 0.05 -6.31 -7.47
C CYS A 208 -0.91 -7.49 -7.35
N THR A 209 -0.38 -8.65 -7.01
CA THR A 209 -1.19 -9.83 -6.71
C THR A 209 -2.14 -9.57 -5.55
N GLY A 210 -1.79 -8.69 -4.62
CA GLY A 210 -2.61 -8.35 -3.45
C GLY A 210 -2.61 -9.46 -2.40
N GLU A 211 -1.52 -10.22 -2.29
CA GLU A 211 -1.35 -11.34 -1.35
C GLU A 211 -1.59 -10.93 0.11
N GLY A 212 -1.23 -9.71 0.50
CA GLY A 212 -1.45 -9.20 1.86
C GLY A 212 -2.91 -8.89 2.22
N LEU A 213 -3.84 -9.00 1.26
CA LEU A 213 -5.27 -8.77 1.47
C LEU A 213 -6.05 -10.02 1.88
N ILE A 214 -5.37 -11.14 2.19
CA ILE A 214 -6.02 -12.40 2.65
C ILE A 214 -6.90 -12.16 3.88
N VAL A 215 -6.52 -11.22 4.76
CA VAL A 215 -7.32 -10.76 5.91
C VAL A 215 -8.73 -10.26 5.57
N TYR A 216 -8.91 -9.77 4.34
CA TYR A 216 -10.20 -9.25 3.86
C TYR A 216 -10.88 -10.18 2.86
N LYS A 217 -10.08 -10.95 2.09
CA LYS A 217 -10.53 -11.75 0.95
C LYS A 217 -9.90 -13.14 1.02
N LYS A 218 -10.61 -14.07 1.67
CA LYS A 218 -10.09 -15.43 1.92
C LYS A 218 -9.84 -16.22 0.64
N GLU A 219 -10.51 -15.88 -0.45
CA GLU A 219 -10.29 -16.49 -1.77
C GLU A 219 -8.84 -16.30 -2.26
N ARG A 220 -8.13 -15.29 -1.74
CA ARG A 220 -6.76 -14.98 -2.13
C ARG A 220 -5.74 -16.06 -1.74
N LYS A 221 -6.07 -16.94 -0.81
CA LYS A 221 -5.23 -18.09 -0.40
C LYS A 221 -4.99 -19.12 -1.49
N PHE A 222 -5.85 -19.13 -2.52
CA PHE A 222 -5.77 -20.07 -3.64
C PHE A 222 -5.66 -19.38 -5.00
N SER A 223 -6.03 -18.09 -5.08
CA SER A 223 -6.17 -17.39 -6.35
C SER A 223 -4.86 -16.99 -7.04
N LYS A 224 -3.70 -17.27 -6.42
CA LYS A 224 -2.40 -16.74 -6.85
C LYS A 224 -1.41 -17.85 -7.14
N GLY A 225 -0.98 -17.91 -8.39
CA GLY A 225 0.09 -18.78 -8.85
C GLY A 225 1.33 -18.01 -9.31
N ILE A 226 2.40 -18.74 -9.60
CA ILE A 226 3.66 -18.20 -10.13
C ILE A 226 3.44 -17.27 -11.33
N GLU A 227 2.51 -17.62 -12.22
CA GLU A 227 2.23 -16.85 -13.43
C GLU A 227 1.59 -15.47 -13.14
N ASP A 228 0.91 -15.28 -12.01
CA ASP A 228 0.42 -13.96 -11.61
C ASP A 228 1.59 -13.04 -11.25
N TYR A 229 2.57 -13.54 -10.48
CA TYR A 229 3.78 -12.79 -10.13
C TYR A 229 4.59 -12.45 -11.37
N LYS A 230 4.81 -13.43 -12.27
CA LYS A 230 5.55 -13.21 -13.52
C LYS A 230 4.92 -12.16 -14.44
N LYS A 231 3.59 -11.95 -14.36
CA LYS A 231 2.90 -10.88 -15.08
C LYS A 231 3.07 -9.52 -14.39
N MET A 232 3.00 -9.48 -13.06
CA MET A 232 3.07 -8.23 -12.29
C MET A 232 4.48 -7.65 -12.23
N ILE A 233 5.51 -8.47 -12.05
CA ILE A 233 6.90 -8.01 -11.86
C ILE A 233 7.40 -7.10 -12.99
N PRO A 234 7.30 -7.48 -14.30
CA PRO A 234 7.76 -6.60 -15.37
C PRO A 234 6.97 -5.29 -15.46
N LEU A 235 5.67 -5.32 -15.15
CA LEU A 235 4.82 -4.14 -15.12
C LEU A 235 5.25 -3.19 -14.00
N GLN A 236 5.44 -3.71 -12.78
CA GLN A 236 5.87 -2.94 -11.62
C GLN A 236 7.24 -2.29 -11.84
N ILE A 237 8.21 -3.05 -12.40
CA ILE A 237 9.53 -2.51 -12.78
C ILE A 237 9.39 -1.40 -13.82
N SER A 238 8.57 -1.60 -14.86
CA SER A 238 8.35 -0.58 -15.90
C SER A 238 7.72 0.69 -15.32
N MET A 239 6.74 0.53 -14.41
CA MET A 239 6.07 1.65 -13.75
C MET A 239 7.03 2.39 -12.80
N LEU A 240 7.87 1.69 -12.06
CA LEU A 240 8.84 2.31 -11.17
C LEU A 240 9.94 3.05 -11.94
N LYS A 241 10.43 2.48 -13.05
CA LYS A 241 11.34 3.20 -13.96
C LYS A 241 10.67 4.45 -14.54
N LYS A 242 9.39 4.36 -14.90
CA LYS A 242 8.63 5.51 -15.38
C LYS A 242 8.47 6.58 -14.28
N ALA A 243 8.23 6.17 -13.04
CA ALA A 243 8.16 7.06 -11.89
C ALA A 243 9.45 7.89 -11.72
N PHE A 244 10.62 7.25 -11.81
CA PHE A 244 11.91 7.94 -11.76
C PHE A 244 12.14 8.93 -12.92
N LYS A 245 11.60 8.64 -14.10
CA LYS A 245 11.65 9.56 -15.24
C LYS A 245 10.80 10.81 -15.02
N LEU A 246 9.64 10.66 -14.39
CA LEU A 246 8.71 11.76 -14.06
C LEU A 246 9.19 12.62 -12.88
N LEU A 247 10.04 12.07 -12.01
CA LEU A 247 10.52 12.70 -10.80
C LEU A 247 11.70 13.65 -11.06
N LYS A 248 11.65 14.84 -10.45
CA LYS A 248 12.79 15.76 -10.36
C LYS A 248 13.96 15.14 -9.59
N ARG A 249 15.18 15.63 -9.86
CA ARG A 249 16.32 15.41 -8.95
C ARG A 249 16.00 15.93 -7.56
N GLY A 250 16.41 15.20 -6.53
CA GLY A 250 16.06 15.44 -5.13
C GLY A 250 14.62 15.06 -4.74
N GLY A 251 13.75 14.76 -5.72
CA GLY A 251 12.37 14.35 -5.47
C GLY A 251 12.26 12.97 -4.82
N LYS A 252 11.08 12.64 -4.30
CA LYS A 252 10.82 11.37 -3.60
C LYS A 252 9.77 10.51 -4.28
N ILE A 253 9.99 9.20 -4.31
CA ILE A 253 9.03 8.20 -4.76
C ILE A 253 8.67 7.32 -3.59
N LEU A 254 7.39 7.09 -3.35
CA LEU A 254 6.95 5.98 -2.53
C LEU A 254 6.43 4.86 -3.42
N TYR A 255 7.14 3.74 -3.42
CA TYR A 255 6.63 2.48 -3.95
C TYR A 255 5.88 1.74 -2.84
N SER A 256 4.66 1.30 -3.13
CA SER A 256 3.88 0.48 -2.20
C SER A 256 3.13 -0.64 -2.90
N THR A 257 2.90 -1.74 -2.18
CA THR A 257 2.00 -2.82 -2.61
C THR A 257 1.17 -3.30 -1.43
N CYS A 258 0.00 -3.90 -1.72
CA CYS A 258 -0.74 -4.71 -0.75
C CYS A 258 -0.36 -6.21 -0.86
N SER A 259 0.91 -6.48 -1.15
CA SER A 259 1.49 -7.81 -1.27
C SER A 259 2.58 -8.01 -0.22
N ILE A 260 2.68 -9.21 0.31
CA ILE A 260 3.80 -9.61 1.19
C ILE A 260 4.89 -10.36 0.43
N ALA A 261 4.69 -10.58 -0.87
CA ALA A 261 5.60 -11.27 -1.78
C ALA A 261 6.94 -10.53 -1.94
N PRO A 262 8.07 -11.12 -1.53
CA PRO A 262 9.40 -10.55 -1.84
C PRO A 262 9.61 -10.32 -3.35
N GLU A 263 8.98 -11.13 -4.19
CA GLU A 263 9.06 -11.09 -5.64
C GLU A 263 8.44 -9.81 -6.25
N GLU A 264 7.39 -9.25 -5.63
CA GLU A 264 6.75 -7.98 -6.06
C GLU A 264 7.28 -6.77 -5.31
N ASN A 265 8.06 -7.00 -4.26
CA ASN A 265 8.54 -5.97 -3.37
C ASN A 265 10.05 -5.78 -3.60
N GLU A 266 10.89 -6.38 -2.79
CA GLU A 266 12.35 -6.20 -2.80
C GLU A 266 12.99 -6.63 -4.12
N TYR A 267 12.49 -7.68 -4.75
CA TYR A 267 12.99 -8.07 -6.07
C TYR A 267 12.75 -6.97 -7.11
N VAL A 268 11.54 -6.37 -7.16
CA VAL A 268 11.25 -5.26 -8.08
C VAL A 268 12.13 -4.06 -7.81
N ILE A 269 12.30 -3.67 -6.54
CA ILE A 269 13.16 -2.55 -6.17
C ILE A 269 14.61 -2.83 -6.59
N SER A 270 15.16 -4.00 -6.26
CA SER A 270 16.54 -4.36 -6.59
C SER A 270 16.79 -4.39 -8.11
N GLN A 271 15.83 -4.84 -8.92
CA GLN A 271 15.97 -4.78 -10.38
C GLN A 271 16.11 -3.33 -10.88
N VAL A 272 15.32 -2.40 -10.33
CA VAL A 272 15.41 -0.98 -10.71
C VAL A 272 16.71 -0.34 -10.23
N LEU A 273 17.17 -0.63 -9.01
CA LEU A 273 18.45 -0.13 -8.47
C LEU A 273 19.66 -0.63 -9.28
N ASN A 274 19.59 -1.85 -9.82
CA ASN A 274 20.65 -2.38 -10.67
C ASN A 274 20.75 -1.63 -12.00
N GLU A 275 19.61 -1.20 -12.56
CA GLU A 275 19.54 -0.51 -13.85
C GLU A 275 19.73 1.01 -13.76
N LEU A 276 19.34 1.65 -12.66
CA LEU A 276 19.38 3.11 -12.47
C LEU A 276 20.37 3.49 -11.36
N LYS A 277 21.36 4.33 -11.65
CA LYS A 277 22.52 4.59 -10.76
C LYS A 277 22.40 5.77 -9.80
N ASP A 278 21.28 6.50 -9.79
CA ASP A 278 21.07 7.72 -8.99
C ASP A 278 19.87 7.60 -8.04
N ILE A 279 19.79 6.47 -7.33
CA ILE A 279 18.70 6.18 -6.40
C ILE A 279 19.27 5.98 -4.99
N GLU A 280 18.54 6.45 -4.00
CA GLU A 280 18.79 6.21 -2.58
C GLU A 280 17.50 5.70 -1.93
N ILE A 281 17.56 4.56 -1.24
CA ILE A 281 16.47 4.15 -0.34
C ILE A 281 16.60 4.94 0.95
N LEU A 282 15.51 5.62 1.33
CA LEU A 282 15.42 6.33 2.59
C LEU A 282 14.78 5.43 3.66
N PRO A 283 15.13 5.61 4.95
CA PRO A 283 14.44 4.95 6.05
C PRO A 283 12.93 5.18 5.99
N THR A 284 12.18 4.11 5.75
CA THR A 284 10.72 4.14 5.58
C THR A 284 10.01 3.90 6.91
N ARG A 285 10.49 4.54 7.98
CA ARG A 285 9.90 4.41 9.32
C ARG A 285 8.95 5.57 9.59
N TYR A 286 7.80 5.28 10.18
CA TYR A 286 6.85 6.29 10.68
C TYR A 286 6.75 6.19 12.19
N ASN A 287 6.73 7.33 12.88
CA ASN A 287 6.76 7.38 14.34
C ASN A 287 5.62 6.55 14.94
N GLY A 288 5.96 5.66 15.87
CA GLY A 288 5.00 4.78 16.56
C GLY A 288 4.60 3.52 15.79
N VAL A 289 5.08 3.33 14.56
CA VAL A 289 4.91 2.07 13.83
C VAL A 289 6.14 1.19 14.09
N LYS A 290 5.92 0.00 14.66
CA LYS A 290 7.00 -0.98 14.85
C LYS A 290 7.44 -1.52 13.49
N GLY A 291 6.51 -2.17 12.78
CA GLY A 291 6.76 -2.80 11.50
C GLY A 291 7.91 -3.79 11.49
N ASN A 292 8.18 -4.32 10.30
CA ASN A 292 9.29 -5.21 10.01
C ASN A 292 10.15 -4.58 8.93
N GLU A 293 11.45 -4.88 8.95
CA GLU A 293 12.38 -4.43 7.91
C GLU A 293 12.11 -5.16 6.60
N GLY A 294 12.49 -4.53 5.48
CA GLY A 294 12.53 -5.22 4.19
C GLY A 294 13.59 -6.32 4.16
N LEU A 295 13.42 -7.24 3.21
CA LEU A 295 14.26 -8.43 3.09
C LEU A 295 15.48 -8.16 2.20
N PRO A 296 16.71 -8.19 2.73
CA PRO A 296 17.92 -8.01 1.93
C PRO A 296 18.19 -9.20 1.00
N GLU A 297 17.61 -10.36 1.30
CA GLU A 297 17.75 -11.59 0.54
C GLU A 297 16.47 -12.43 0.59
N TYR A 298 16.27 -13.26 -0.43
CA TYR A 298 15.20 -14.25 -0.48
C TYR A 298 15.55 -15.36 -1.46
N ASN A 299 15.35 -16.62 -1.04
CA ASN A 299 15.68 -17.82 -1.81
C ASN A 299 17.14 -17.81 -2.34
N ASP A 300 18.09 -17.48 -1.47
CA ASP A 300 19.52 -17.25 -1.75
C ASP A 300 19.81 -16.21 -2.84
N ILE A 301 18.86 -15.32 -3.14
CA ILE A 301 19.09 -14.19 -4.04
C ILE A 301 19.26 -12.97 -3.16
N PHE A 302 20.47 -12.41 -3.16
CA PHE A 302 20.75 -11.14 -2.51
C PHE A 302 20.17 -9.98 -3.33
N PHE A 303 19.37 -9.15 -2.69
CA PHE A 303 18.70 -7.98 -3.28
C PHE A 303 19.39 -6.65 -2.90
N GLY A 304 20.08 -6.59 -1.76
CA GLY A 304 20.77 -5.39 -1.26
C GLY A 304 20.44 -5.08 0.21
N ASP A 305 21.46 -4.75 1.01
CA ASP A 305 21.28 -4.45 2.44
C ASP A 305 20.45 -3.18 2.68
N GLU A 306 20.46 -2.24 1.73
CA GLU A 306 19.69 -1.01 1.78
C GLU A 306 18.17 -1.26 1.87
N LEU A 307 17.69 -2.44 1.47
CA LEU A 307 16.29 -2.83 1.52
C LEU A 307 15.77 -3.04 2.95
N LYS A 308 16.67 -3.19 3.95
CA LYS A 308 16.29 -3.15 5.37
C LYS A 308 15.64 -1.82 5.77
N ASN A 309 15.86 -0.75 4.99
CA ASN A 309 15.21 0.53 5.18
C ASN A 309 13.75 0.55 4.71
N CYS A 310 13.29 -0.46 3.96
CA CYS A 310 11.88 -0.62 3.62
C CYS A 310 11.06 -1.07 4.83
N LEU A 311 9.75 -0.88 4.76
CA LEU A 311 8.82 -1.24 5.83
C LEU A 311 7.82 -2.27 5.34
N ARG A 312 7.77 -3.40 6.05
CA ARG A 312 6.76 -4.45 5.92
C ARG A 312 5.80 -4.38 7.10
N LEU A 313 4.52 -4.42 6.79
CA LEU A 313 3.45 -4.44 7.79
C LEU A 313 2.71 -5.76 7.69
N TYR A 314 2.40 -6.35 8.85
CA TYR A 314 1.67 -7.60 8.92
C TYR A 314 0.45 -7.52 9.87
N PRO A 315 -0.59 -8.33 9.62
CA PRO A 315 -1.77 -8.40 10.47
C PRO A 315 -1.49 -8.81 11.91
N ASN A 316 -0.57 -9.76 12.13
CA ASN A 316 -0.23 -10.28 13.45
C ASN A 316 0.55 -9.27 14.31
N THR A 317 1.42 -8.45 13.71
CA THR A 317 2.29 -7.50 14.43
C THR A 317 1.75 -6.08 14.46
N ASP A 318 1.15 -5.61 13.37
CA ASP A 318 0.86 -4.19 13.15
C ASP A 318 -0.65 -3.88 13.10
N LYS A 319 -1.50 -4.90 13.17
CA LYS A 319 -2.98 -4.79 13.04
C LYS A 319 -3.39 -4.09 11.74
N THR A 320 -2.66 -4.32 10.66
CA THR A 320 -2.95 -3.80 9.30
C THR A 320 -3.08 -4.95 8.31
N GLU A 321 -3.48 -4.64 7.08
CA GLU A 321 -3.26 -5.57 5.98
C GLU A 321 -1.77 -5.85 5.77
N GLY A 322 -1.46 -6.95 5.09
CA GLY A 322 -0.11 -7.18 4.58
C GLY A 322 0.25 -6.09 3.58
N PHE A 323 1.27 -5.30 3.88
CA PHE A 323 1.62 -4.11 3.11
C PHE A 323 3.13 -3.91 3.05
N PHE A 324 3.61 -3.37 1.94
CA PHE A 324 5.01 -3.02 1.73
C PHE A 324 5.16 -1.55 1.34
N LEU A 325 6.17 -0.88 1.90
CA LEU A 325 6.48 0.53 1.66
C LEU A 325 7.99 0.69 1.44
N CYS A 326 8.37 1.35 0.34
CA CYS A 326 9.75 1.71 0.06
C CYS A 326 9.82 3.17 -0.41
N LEU A 327 10.36 4.03 0.44
CA LEU A 327 10.61 5.44 0.12
C LEU A 327 11.99 5.57 -0.54
N MET A 328 12.03 6.14 -1.73
CA MET A 328 13.24 6.37 -2.50
C MET A 328 13.41 7.84 -2.84
N ARG A 329 14.65 8.28 -3.01
CA ARG A 329 15.02 9.61 -3.50
C ARG A 329 15.83 9.48 -4.78
N LYS A 330 15.52 10.31 -5.78
CA LYS A 330 16.36 10.50 -6.96
C LYS A 330 17.49 11.48 -6.59
N LYS A 331 18.74 11.08 -6.76
CA LYS A 331 19.90 11.91 -6.41
C LYS A 331 20.05 13.12 -7.33
#